data_AF-A0A6I9Y6P9-F1
#
_entry.id   AF-A0A6I9Y6P9-F1
#
_cell.length_a   1.000
_cell.length_b   1.000
_cell.length_c   1.000
_cell.angle_alpha   90.00
_cell.angle_beta   90.00
_cell.angle_gamma   90.00
#
_symmetry.space_group_name_H-M   'P 1'
#
loop_
_entity.id
_entity.type
_entity.pdbx_description
1 polymer ?
#
loop_
_entity_poly.entity_id
_entity_poly.type
_entity_poly.pdbx_seq_one_letter_code
_entity_poly.pdbx_strand_id
1 'polypeptide(L)'
;MLVTSDIYTLINYVGFINYLFYGVTVAGQVVLRWREPHRPRPIKVSLFFPIIYLLFWAFLLVFSLYSEPLVCGIGLAIMLTGVPVYFLGVHWKNKPPSFNSMVGECCRRPPPQGRESWDRPKMGAFCSRREYL
;
A
#
# COMPACT_ATOMS: atom_id res chain seq x y z
N MET A 1 -23.14 23.12 -13.29
CA MET A 1 -23.22 21.78 -13.94
C MET A 1 -21.96 21.40 -14.73
N LEU A 2 -20.88 22.20 -14.74
CA LEU A 2 -19.62 21.88 -15.43
C LEU A 2 -18.58 21.13 -14.57
N VAL A 3 -18.79 20.98 -13.25
CA VAL A 3 -17.80 20.42 -12.31
C VAL A 3 -18.18 19.01 -11.81
N THR A 4 -19.46 18.62 -11.95
CA THR A 4 -19.95 17.34 -11.44
C THR A 4 -19.41 16.15 -12.23
N SER A 5 -19.16 16.33 -13.54
CA SER A 5 -18.56 15.30 -14.42
C SER A 5 -17.18 14.87 -13.93
N ASP A 6 -16.32 15.81 -13.53
CA ASP A 6 -14.97 15.49 -13.04
C ASP A 6 -14.98 14.74 -11.71
N ILE A 7 -15.92 15.06 -10.81
CA ILE A 7 -16.03 14.37 -9.51
C ILE A 7 -16.39 12.90 -9.70
N TYR A 8 -17.33 12.56 -10.59
CA TYR A 8 -17.69 11.16 -10.83
C TYR A 8 -16.52 10.36 -11.41
N THR A 9 -15.80 10.94 -12.37
CA THR A 9 -14.61 10.31 -12.93
C THR A 9 -13.52 10.14 -11.86
N LEU A 10 -13.29 11.17 -11.03
CA LEU A 10 -12.29 11.12 -9.95
C LEU A 10 -12.64 10.06 -8.88
N ILE A 11 -13.93 9.92 -8.55
CA ILE A 11 -14.41 8.87 -7.64
C ILE A 11 -14.13 7.49 -8.22
N ASN A 12 -14.38 7.28 -9.52
CA ASN A 12 -14.06 6.00 -10.18
C ASN A 12 -12.54 5.73 -10.16
N TYR A 13 -11.72 6.76 -10.38
CA TYR A 13 -10.26 6.67 -10.26
C TYR A 13 -9.80 6.25 -8.85
N VAL A 14 -10.27 6.94 -7.81
CA VAL A 14 -9.89 6.66 -6.42
C VAL A 14 -10.46 5.32 -5.95
N GLY A 15 -11.69 5.00 -6.34
CA GLY A 15 -12.36 3.73 -6.05
C GLY A 15 -11.54 2.56 -6.58
N PHE A 16 -11.15 2.60 -7.85
CA PHE A 16 -10.34 1.54 -8.46
C PHE A 16 -9.01 1.31 -7.73
N ILE A 17 -8.25 2.38 -7.46
CA ILE A 17 -6.96 2.28 -6.76
C ILE A 17 -7.16 1.66 -5.37
N ASN A 18 -8.18 2.08 -4.62
CA ASN A 18 -8.49 1.49 -3.31
C ASN A 18 -8.81 0.00 -3.39
N TYR A 19 -9.64 -0.43 -4.35
CA TYR A 19 -9.95 -1.84 -4.55
C TYR A 19 -8.72 -2.68 -4.94
N LEU A 20 -7.79 -2.09 -5.71
CA LEU A 20 -6.53 -2.73 -6.05
C LEU A 20 -5.66 -2.91 -4.80
N PHE A 21 -5.47 -1.86 -4.00
CA PHE A 21 -4.69 -1.92 -2.76
C PHE A 21 -5.28 -2.87 -1.72
N TYR A 22 -6.61 -2.97 -1.62
CA TYR A 22 -7.27 -3.93 -0.74
C TYR A 22 -6.93 -5.37 -1.10
N GLY A 23 -6.94 -5.74 -2.39
CA GLY A 23 -6.57 -7.09 -2.77
C GLY A 23 -5.08 -7.38 -2.65
N VAL A 24 -4.20 -6.41 -2.89
CA VAL A 24 -2.75 -6.57 -2.60
C VAL A 24 -2.54 -6.81 -1.10
N THR A 25 -3.27 -6.11 -0.24
CA THR A 25 -3.19 -6.29 1.21
C THR A 25 -3.68 -7.67 1.64
N VAL A 26 -4.79 -8.15 1.08
CA VAL A 26 -5.31 -9.50 1.37
C VAL A 26 -4.38 -10.57 0.80
N ALA A 27 -3.86 -10.41 -0.41
CA ALA A 27 -2.84 -11.29 -0.96
C ALA A 27 -1.58 -11.32 -0.07
N GLY A 28 -1.15 -10.17 0.44
CA GLY A 28 -0.06 -10.06 1.41
C GLY A 28 -0.34 -10.84 2.70
N GLN A 29 -1.58 -10.80 3.22
CA GLN A 29 -1.99 -11.63 4.35
C GLN A 29 -1.86 -13.13 4.04
N VAL A 30 -2.26 -13.56 2.84
CA VAL A 30 -2.13 -14.96 2.40
C VAL A 30 -0.65 -15.37 2.27
N VAL A 31 0.18 -14.52 1.64
CA VAL A 31 1.62 -14.75 1.51
C VAL A 31 2.29 -14.86 2.87
N LEU A 32 1.92 -14.01 3.84
CA LEU A 32 2.46 -14.08 5.20
C LEU A 32 2.10 -15.41 5.89
N ARG A 33 0.90 -15.96 5.61
CA ARG A 33 0.54 -17.29 6.12
C ARG A 33 1.40 -18.40 5.52
N TRP A 34 1.79 -18.28 4.25
CA TRP A 34 2.64 -19.28 3.62
C TRP A 34 4.09 -19.18 4.12
N ARG A 35 4.59 -17.96 4.32
CA ARG A 35 5.99 -17.70 4.64
C ARG A 35 6.35 -17.92 6.11
N GLU A 36 5.42 -17.67 7.04
CA GLU A 36 5.64 -17.83 8.49
C GLU A 36 4.49 -18.62 9.15
N PRO A 37 4.47 -19.95 8.98
CA PRO A 37 3.44 -20.81 9.57
C PRO A 37 3.62 -21.02 11.09
N HIS A 38 4.84 -20.85 11.63
CA HIS A 38 5.19 -21.16 13.03
C HIS A 38 4.93 -20.04 14.06
N ARG A 39 4.32 -18.92 13.67
CA ARG A 39 3.91 -17.88 14.63
C ARG A 39 2.76 -18.42 15.50
N PRO A 40 2.81 -18.30 16.85
CA PRO A 40 1.68 -18.67 17.71
C PRO A 40 0.50 -17.73 17.41
N ARG A 41 -0.56 -18.29 16.80
CA ARG A 41 -1.78 -17.55 16.42
C ARG A 41 -2.88 -17.80 17.46
N PRO A 42 -3.33 -16.80 18.23
CA PRO A 42 -4.38 -16.96 19.24
C PRO A 42 -5.78 -17.22 18.64
N ILE A 43 -5.98 -17.01 17.32
CA ILE A 43 -7.27 -17.21 16.64
C ILE A 43 -7.04 -18.03 15.36
N LYS A 44 -7.68 -19.19 15.27
CA LYS A 44 -7.59 -20.11 14.12
C LYS A 44 -8.70 -19.80 13.12
N VAL A 45 -8.39 -19.01 12.11
CA VAL A 45 -9.28 -18.76 10.96
C VAL A 45 -8.94 -19.72 9.83
N SER A 46 -9.94 -20.40 9.25
CA SER A 46 -9.73 -21.38 8.19
C SER A 46 -9.14 -20.72 6.94
N LEU A 47 -8.20 -21.41 6.29
CA LEU A 47 -7.52 -20.95 5.06
C LEU A 47 -8.44 -20.94 3.83
N PHE A 48 -9.64 -21.51 3.95
CA PHE A 48 -10.63 -21.56 2.88
C PHE A 48 -11.16 -20.17 2.49
N PHE A 49 -11.48 -19.33 3.49
CA PHE A 49 -11.98 -17.97 3.27
C PHE A 49 -11.04 -17.09 2.44
N PRO A 50 -9.73 -16.98 2.74
CA PRO A 50 -8.84 -16.14 1.95
C PRO A 50 -8.62 -16.66 0.52
N ILE A 51 -8.68 -17.98 0.28
CA ILE A 51 -8.51 -18.55 -1.06
C ILE A 51 -9.69 -18.18 -1.97
N ILE A 52 -10.93 -18.34 -1.47
CA ILE A 52 -12.13 -17.95 -2.21
C ILE A 52 -12.13 -16.44 -2.50
N TYR A 53 -11.76 -15.64 -1.50
CA TYR A 53 -11.69 -14.20 -1.67
C TYR A 53 -10.66 -13.80 -2.73
N LEU A 54 -9.51 -14.46 -2.77
CA LEU A 54 -8.46 -14.19 -3.76
C LEU A 54 -8.92 -14.54 -5.18
N LEU A 55 -9.62 -15.67 -5.35
CA LEU A 55 -10.22 -16.04 -6.65
C LEU A 55 -11.25 -15.00 -7.11
N PHE A 56 -12.17 -14.61 -6.23
CA PHE A 56 -13.20 -13.62 -6.54
C PHE A 56 -12.58 -12.25 -6.86
N TRP A 57 -11.58 -11.83 -6.08
CA TRP A 57 -10.88 -10.58 -6.32
C TRP A 57 -10.07 -10.59 -7.62
N ALA A 58 -9.40 -11.70 -7.95
CA ALA A 58 -8.68 -11.82 -9.22
C ALA A 58 -9.62 -11.71 -10.43
N PHE A 59 -10.81 -12.32 -10.35
CA PHE A 59 -11.84 -12.17 -11.39
C PHE A 59 -12.33 -10.72 -11.50
N LEU A 60 -12.63 -10.07 -10.38
CA LEU A 60 -13.01 -8.65 -10.36
C LEU A 60 -11.92 -7.74 -10.93
N LEU A 61 -10.65 -8.02 -10.65
CA LEU A 61 -9.54 -7.21 -11.15
C LEU A 61 -9.41 -7.34 -12.67
N VAL A 62 -9.55 -8.55 -13.21
CA VAL A 62 -9.57 -8.79 -14.66
C VAL A 62 -10.79 -8.09 -15.29
N PHE A 63 -11.97 -8.25 -14.70
CA PHE A 63 -13.18 -7.57 -15.17
C PHE A 63 -13.03 -6.04 -15.16
N SER A 64 -12.44 -5.48 -14.10
CA SER A 64 -12.19 -4.04 -13.97
C SER A 64 -11.19 -3.51 -15.01
N LEU A 65 -10.18 -4.30 -15.38
CA LEU A 65 -9.26 -4.00 -16.49
C LEU A 65 -9.97 -3.92 -17.83
N TYR A 66 -11.00 -4.74 -18.05
CA TYR A 66 -11.81 -4.69 -19.27
C TYR A 66 -12.78 -3.50 -19.29
N SER A 67 -13.40 -3.15 -18.16
CA SER A 67 -14.38 -2.05 -18.12
C SER A 67 -13.74 -0.67 -18.29
N GLU A 68 -12.64 -0.39 -17.59
CA GLU A 68 -11.99 0.93 -17.61
C GLU A 68 -10.45 0.79 -17.67
N PRO A 69 -9.89 0.50 -18.86
CA PRO A 69 -8.45 0.27 -19.00
C PRO A 69 -7.60 1.51 -18.69
N LEU A 70 -8.16 2.72 -18.88
CA LEU A 70 -7.48 3.99 -18.57
C LEU A 70 -7.20 4.13 -17.07
N VAL A 71 -8.20 3.82 -16.23
CA VAL A 71 -8.09 3.93 -14.77
C VAL A 71 -7.07 2.92 -14.24
N CYS A 72 -7.12 1.69 -14.76
CA CYS A 72 -6.17 0.64 -14.42
C CYS A 72 -4.74 0.98 -14.84
N GLY A 73 -4.57 1.49 -16.06
CA GLY A 73 -3.27 1.85 -16.61
C GLY A 73 -2.58 2.94 -15.78
N ILE A 74 -3.32 3.97 -15.37
CA ILE A 74 -2.79 5.04 -14.52
C ILE A 74 -2.43 4.51 -13.13
N GLY A 75 -3.26 3.65 -12.53
CA GLY A 75 -2.95 3.02 -11.24
C GLY A 75 -1.67 2.17 -11.29
N LEU A 76 -1.49 1.38 -12.35
CA LEU A 76 -0.27 0.60 -12.57
C LEU A 76 0.95 1.49 -12.86
N ALA A 77 0.77 2.58 -13.62
CA ALA A 77 1.85 3.53 -13.87
C ALA A 77 2.35 4.17 -12.58
N ILE A 78 1.45 4.57 -11.67
CA ILE A 78 1.80 5.14 -10.35
C ILE A 78 2.49 4.11 -9.46
N MET A 79 2.04 2.85 -9.47
CA MET A 79 2.73 1.76 -8.78
C MET A 79 4.15 1.56 -9.31
N LEU A 80 4.30 1.58 -10.64
CA LEU A 80 5.59 1.44 -11.29
C LEU A 80 6.51 2.64 -11.03
N THR A 81 6.00 3.87 -10.85
CA THR A 81 6.83 5.02 -10.46
C THR A 81 7.31 4.96 -9.01
N GLY A 82 6.65 4.18 -8.14
CA GLY A 82 7.17 3.88 -6.80
C GLY A 82 8.50 3.10 -6.83
N VAL A 83 8.69 2.23 -7.83
CA VAL A 83 9.91 1.43 -8.01
C VAL A 83 11.17 2.28 -8.30
N PRO A 84 11.22 3.18 -9.31
CA PRO A 84 12.37 4.03 -9.56
C PRO A 84 12.62 5.00 -8.40
N VAL A 85 11.58 5.49 -7.72
CA VAL A 85 11.76 6.31 -6.50
C VAL A 85 12.45 5.51 -5.39
N TYR A 86 12.08 4.24 -5.20
CA TYR A 86 12.76 3.35 -4.26
C TYR A 86 14.22 3.12 -4.64
N PHE A 87 14.52 2.87 -5.92
CA PHE A 87 15.90 2.72 -6.40
C PHE A 87 16.72 4.01 -6.23
N LEU A 88 16.16 5.17 -6.56
CA LEU A 88 16.80 6.49 -6.35
C LEU A 88 16.97 6.85 -4.87
N GLY A 89 16.15 6.33 -3.96
CA GLY A 89 16.27 6.58 -2.54
C GLY A 89 17.24 5.62 -1.83
N VAL A 90 17.18 4.34 -2.17
CA VAL A 90 17.88 3.26 -1.45
C VAL A 90 19.18 2.83 -2.13
N HIS A 91 19.22 2.79 -3.46
CA HIS A 91 20.40 2.35 -4.21
C HIS A 91 21.39 3.49 -4.48
N TRP A 92 20.93 4.74 -4.53
CA TRP A 92 21.78 5.92 -4.68
C TRP A 92 22.43 6.29 -3.33
N LYS A 93 23.65 5.79 -3.09
CA LYS A 93 24.53 6.19 -1.98
C LYS A 93 25.02 7.65 -2.09
N ASN A 94 24.98 8.26 -3.28
CA ASN A 94 25.44 9.63 -3.53
C ASN A 94 24.26 10.62 -3.43
N LYS A 95 23.83 10.90 -2.21
CA LYS A 95 22.76 11.89 -1.97
C LYS A 95 23.35 13.31 -2.01
N PRO A 96 22.83 14.25 -2.84
CA PRO A 96 23.18 15.66 -2.72
C PRO A 96 22.68 16.22 -1.38
N PRO A 97 23.48 17.05 -0.67
CA PRO A 97 23.16 17.54 0.68
C PRO A 97 21.84 18.33 0.77
N SER A 98 21.38 18.91 -0.35
CA SER A 98 20.16 19.71 -0.46
C SER A 98 18.85 18.93 -0.24
N PHE A 99 18.84 17.60 -0.42
CA PHE A 99 17.63 16.79 -0.21
C PHE A 99 17.41 16.45 1.27
N ASN A 100 18.48 16.38 2.07
CA ASN A 100 18.38 16.10 3.50
C ASN A 100 17.88 17.33 4.29
N SER A 101 18.21 18.55 3.85
CA SER A 101 17.70 19.78 4.47
C SER A 101 16.18 19.91 4.27
N MET A 102 15.67 19.62 3.06
CA MET A 102 14.24 19.71 2.75
C MET A 102 13.40 18.64 3.48
N VAL A 103 13.90 17.39 3.57
CA VAL A 103 13.22 16.33 4.33
C VAL A 103 13.28 16.62 5.85
N GLY A 104 14.39 17.19 6.34
CA GLY A 104 14.53 17.61 7.73
C GLY A 104 13.59 18.76 8.13
N GLU A 105 13.29 19.68 7.21
CA GLU A 105 12.35 20.79 7.45
C GLU A 105 10.88 20.33 7.42
N CYS A 106 10.51 19.43 6.50
CA CYS A 106 9.16 18.86 6.48
C CYS A 106 8.84 18.05 7.76
N CYS A 107 9.84 17.42 8.38
CA CYS A 107 9.70 16.69 9.64
C CYS A 107 9.59 17.61 10.88
N ARG A 108 9.83 18.92 10.73
CA ARG A 108 9.78 19.89 11.83
C ARG A 108 8.44 20.60 12.01
N ARG A 109 7.38 20.22 11.27
CA ARG A 109 6.01 20.64 11.59
C ARG A 109 5.56 19.83 12.82
N PRO A 110 5.48 20.40 14.04
CA PRO A 110 4.86 19.68 15.14
C PRO A 110 3.39 19.38 14.76
N PRO A 111 2.87 18.18 15.08
CA PRO A 111 1.45 17.91 14.90
C PRO A 111 0.63 18.92 15.72
N PRO A 112 -0.54 19.39 15.22
CA PRO A 112 -1.43 20.20 16.02
C PRO A 112 -1.81 19.43 17.29
N GLN A 113 -1.48 20.01 18.44
CA GLN A 113 -1.70 19.46 19.77
C GLN A 113 -3.21 19.44 20.08
N GLY A 114 -3.91 18.35 19.72
CA GLY A 114 -5.36 18.29 19.91
C GLY A 114 -6.01 16.92 19.73
N ARG A 115 -6.14 16.21 20.86
CA ARG A 115 -7.07 15.11 21.20
C ARG A 115 -6.79 13.65 20.76
N GLU A 116 -6.38 12.87 21.77
CA GLU A 116 -6.80 11.50 22.15
C GLU A 116 -6.31 10.33 21.27
N SER A 117 -5.24 9.61 21.65
CA SER A 117 -5.20 8.52 22.64
C SER A 117 -6.11 7.33 22.31
N TRP A 118 -5.81 6.63 21.22
CA TRP A 118 -6.14 5.20 21.10
C TRP A 118 -4.86 4.38 20.99
N ASP A 119 -4.77 3.40 21.88
CA ASP A 119 -3.62 2.56 22.19
C ASP A 119 -2.91 2.00 20.97
N ARG A 120 -1.60 2.25 20.91
CA ARG A 120 -0.66 1.50 20.08
C ARG A 120 -0.28 0.21 20.81
N PRO A 121 -0.66 -1.00 20.33
CA PRO A 121 0.16 -2.16 20.63
C PRO A 121 1.47 -1.99 19.88
N LYS A 122 2.57 -2.13 20.61
CA LYS A 122 3.95 -1.94 20.14
C LYS A 122 4.24 -2.72 18.86
N MET A 123 4.22 -2.05 17.70
CA MET A 123 4.95 -2.49 16.51
C MET A 123 6.34 -1.85 16.53
N GLY A 124 7.15 -2.29 17.50
CA GLY A 124 8.59 -2.23 17.43
C GLY A 124 9.10 -3.59 16.93
N ALA A 125 10.11 -3.57 16.06
CA ALA A 125 10.92 -4.73 15.64
C ALA A 125 10.45 -5.58 14.44
N PHE A 126 10.08 -4.97 13.31
CA PHE A 126 10.06 -5.71 12.03
C PHE A 126 10.93 -5.12 10.91
N CYS A 127 11.72 -4.09 11.18
CA CYS A 127 12.50 -3.36 10.17
C CYS A 127 14.03 -3.46 10.36
N SER A 128 14.57 -4.51 11.00
CA SER A 128 16.03 -4.63 11.25
C SER A 128 16.53 -6.08 11.34
N ARG A 129 16.12 -6.95 10.39
CA ARG A 129 16.73 -8.30 10.27
C ARG A 129 16.65 -8.89 8.86
N ARG A 130 16.92 -8.07 7.84
CA ARG A 130 17.09 -8.57 6.46
C ARG A 130 18.14 -7.78 5.65
N GLU A 131 19.24 -7.40 6.31
CA GLU A 131 20.38 -6.68 5.67
C GLU A 131 21.76 -7.16 6.16
N TYR A 132 21.89 -8.42 6.60
CA TYR A 132 23.21 -9.03 6.84
C TYR A 132 23.19 -10.50 6.37
N LEU A 133 23.36 -10.67 5.06
CA LEU A 133 24.07 -11.79 4.43
C LEU A 133 25.04 -11.16 3.43
#